data_AF-A0A7C1A175-F1
#
_entry.id   AF-A0A7C1A175-F1
#
_cell.length_a   1.000
_cell.length_b   1.000
_cell.length_c   1.000
_cell.angle_alpha   90.00
_cell.angle_beta   90.00
_cell.angle_gamma   90.00
#
_symmetry.space_group_name_H-M   'P 1'
#
loop_
_entity.id
_entity.type
_entity.pdbx_description
1 polymer ?
#
loop_
_entity_poly.entity_id
_entity_poly.type
_entity_poly.pdbx_seq_one_letter_code
_entity_poly.pdbx_strand_id
1 'polypeptide(L)'
;MKQRCSFWAVWSTWLGLPVLAVILGLSAGWQVGVFVLLVGVAAQVAYVRWFPRLSRWLGYGSVADEPVEAMPSRSATQVTLYTANVCPFCPLVRERLRRLQQELGFELHEVDVTFRPGLVRSKGFRAVPVVEIDGRQVVGNVTSARLAALLTARPT
;
A
#
# COMPACT_ATOMS: atom_id res chain seq x y z
N MET A 1 6.36 13.37 8.14
CA MET A 1 6.78 12.61 6.94
C MET A 1 5.57 12.30 6.06
N LYS A 2 5.75 12.09 4.75
CA LYS A 2 4.63 11.73 3.84
C LYS A 2 4.28 10.25 4.04
N GLN A 3 3.03 9.94 4.41
CA GLN A 3 2.54 8.56 4.63
C GLN A 3 2.30 7.83 3.30
N ARG A 4 3.39 7.58 2.55
CA ARG A 4 3.39 6.93 1.23
C ARG A 4 4.71 6.19 1.02
N CYS A 5 4.67 5.05 0.32
CA CYS A 5 5.86 4.28 -0.02
C CYS A 5 6.30 4.61 -1.44
N SER A 6 7.51 5.12 -1.61
CA SER A 6 8.11 5.29 -2.94
C SER A 6 8.34 3.92 -3.59
N PHE A 7 8.07 3.80 -4.90
CA PHE A 7 8.36 2.58 -5.65
C PHE A 7 9.84 2.20 -5.61
N TRP A 8 10.71 3.22 -5.58
CA TRP A 8 12.14 2.99 -5.47
C TRP A 8 12.48 2.19 -4.20
N ALA A 9 11.91 2.57 -3.05
CA ALA A 9 12.13 1.85 -1.79
C ALA A 9 11.57 0.41 -1.85
N VAL A 10 10.40 0.21 -2.48
CA VAL A 10 9.82 -1.12 -2.67
C VAL A 10 10.76 -2.00 -3.50
N TRP A 11 11.22 -1.52 -4.66
CA TRP A 11 12.12 -2.28 -5.53
C TRP A 11 13.50 -2.51 -4.91
N SER A 12 14.06 -1.53 -4.21
CA SER A 12 15.31 -1.70 -3.47
C SER A 12 15.22 -2.83 -2.44
N THR A 13 14.07 -2.99 -1.79
CA THR A 13 13.87 -4.07 -0.81
C THR A 13 13.80 -5.44 -1.50
N TRP A 14 13.12 -5.52 -2.64
CA TRP A 14 13.00 -6.73 -3.45
C TRP A 14 14.28 -7.13 -4.18
N LEU A 15 15.18 -6.20 -4.47
CA LEU A 15 16.49 -6.49 -5.05
C LEU A 15 17.56 -6.72 -3.98
N GLY A 16 17.53 -5.97 -2.89
CA GLY A 16 18.54 -6.03 -1.83
C GLY A 16 18.57 -7.37 -1.10
N LEU A 17 17.39 -7.90 -0.73
CA LEU A 17 17.31 -9.17 -0.01
C LEU A 17 17.87 -10.38 -0.81
N PRO A 18 17.47 -10.62 -2.07
CA PRO A 18 18.03 -11.73 -2.84
C PRO A 18 19.51 -11.54 -3.17
N VAL A 19 19.96 -10.31 -3.46
CA VAL A 19 21.39 -10.03 -3.67
C VAL A 19 22.20 -10.37 -2.43
N LEU A 20 21.74 -9.95 -1.25
CA LEU A 20 22.39 -10.28 0.03
C LEU A 20 22.40 -11.79 0.27
N ALA A 21 21.29 -12.48 0.00
CA ALA A 21 21.21 -13.93 0.15
C ALA A 21 22.16 -14.68 -0.78
N VAL A 22 22.33 -14.22 -2.03
CA VAL A 22 23.29 -14.80 -2.97
C VAL A 22 24.72 -14.56 -2.50
N ILE A 23 25.07 -13.33 -2.09
CA ILE A 23 26.42 -13.00 -1.61
C ILE A 23 26.79 -13.88 -0.41
N LEU A 24 25.90 -13.97 0.58
CA LEU A 24 26.12 -14.80 1.78
C LEU A 24 26.06 -16.30 1.48
N GLY A 25 25.22 -16.71 0.55
CA GLY A 25 25.14 -18.10 0.10
C GLY A 25 26.42 -18.57 -0.59
N LEU A 26 27.06 -17.69 -1.37
CA LEU A 26 28.34 -17.97 -2.03
C LEU A 26 29.52 -17.97 -1.06
N SER A 27 29.50 -17.12 -0.01
CA SER A 27 30.62 -16.99 0.93
C SER A 27 30.56 -17.97 2.11
N ALA A 28 29.36 -18.29 2.61
CA ALA A 28 29.14 -19.09 3.82
C ALA A 28 28.34 -20.38 3.57
N GLY A 29 27.97 -20.66 2.32
CA GLY A 29 27.23 -21.85 1.91
C GLY A 29 25.74 -21.61 1.65
N TRP A 30 25.17 -22.39 0.74
CA TRP A 30 23.81 -22.19 0.23
C TRP A 30 22.71 -22.18 1.32
N GLN A 31 22.91 -22.93 2.40
CA GLN A 31 22.02 -22.99 3.57
C GLN A 31 21.86 -21.60 4.22
N VAL A 32 22.95 -20.83 4.30
CA VAL A 32 22.93 -19.46 4.84
C VAL A 32 22.11 -18.55 3.93
N GLY A 33 22.28 -18.67 2.61
CA GLY A 33 21.46 -17.92 1.64
C GLY A 33 19.97 -18.21 1.79
N VAL A 34 19.59 -19.49 1.91
CA VAL A 34 18.18 -19.89 2.14
C VAL A 34 17.67 -19.33 3.47
N PHE A 35 18.45 -19.44 4.55
CA PHE A 35 18.08 -18.91 5.86
C PHE A 35 17.83 -17.39 5.82
N VAL A 36 18.73 -16.63 5.16
CA VAL A 36 18.59 -15.17 5.00
C VAL A 36 17.32 -14.82 4.24
N LEU A 37 16.98 -15.54 3.17
CA LEU A 37 15.72 -15.32 2.45
C LEU A 37 14.51 -15.58 3.33
N LEU A 38 14.47 -16.72 4.04
CA LEU A 38 13.34 -17.08 4.91
C LEU A 38 13.14 -16.05 6.03
N VAL A 39 14.21 -15.70 6.74
CA VAL A 39 14.16 -14.72 7.82
C VAL A 39 13.81 -13.33 7.28
N GLY A 40 14.37 -12.93 6.13
CA GLY A 40 14.08 -11.64 5.50
C GLY A 40 12.61 -11.50 5.11
N VAL A 41 12.03 -12.53 4.48
CA VAL A 41 10.60 -12.53 4.12
C VAL A 41 9.73 -12.52 5.38
N ALA A 42 10.06 -13.32 6.40
CA ALA A 42 9.33 -13.33 7.66
C ALA A 42 9.39 -11.95 8.36
N ALA A 43 10.56 -11.30 8.37
CA ALA A 43 10.74 -9.96 8.92
C ALA A 43 9.93 -8.91 8.16
N GLN A 44 9.85 -8.98 6.83
CA GLN A 44 9.00 -8.09 6.02
C GLN A 44 7.52 -8.25 6.35
N VAL A 45 7.04 -9.50 6.49
CA VAL A 45 5.65 -9.78 6.88
C VAL A 45 5.36 -9.26 8.29
N ALA A 46 6.26 -9.51 9.24
CA ALA A 46 6.14 -9.01 10.61
C ALA A 46 6.12 -7.48 10.65
N TYR A 47 6.98 -6.82 9.87
CA TYR A 47 7.02 -5.37 9.73
C TYR A 47 5.68 -4.81 9.26
N VAL A 48 5.13 -5.33 8.15
CA VAL A 48 3.82 -4.87 7.63
C VAL A 48 2.70 -5.08 8.65
N ARG A 49 2.71 -6.20 9.37
CA ARG A 49 1.67 -6.55 10.34
C ARG A 49 1.74 -5.73 11.63
N TRP A 50 2.94 -5.39 12.10
CA TRP A 50 3.13 -4.59 13.31
C TRP A 50 3.26 -3.09 13.07
N PHE A 51 3.43 -2.67 11.81
CA PHE A 51 3.58 -1.27 11.44
C PHE A 51 2.53 -0.33 12.06
N PRO A 52 1.22 -0.65 12.14
CA PRO A 52 0.24 0.27 12.73
C PRO A 52 0.53 0.63 14.19
N ARG A 53 1.21 -0.25 14.92
CA ARG A 53 1.63 0.00 16.31
C ARG A 53 2.96 0.75 16.38
N LEU A 54 3.88 0.46 15.46
CA LEU A 54 5.21 1.10 15.40
C LEU A 54 5.20 2.47 14.73
N SER A 55 4.16 2.84 13.97
CA SER A 55 4.14 4.05 13.14
C SER A 55 4.37 5.34 13.94
N ARG A 56 3.85 5.40 15.18
CA ARG A 56 4.05 6.53 16.10
C ARG A 56 5.52 6.70 16.47
N TRP A 57 6.22 5.59 16.68
CA TRP A 57 7.64 5.58 17.07
C TRP A 57 8.56 5.89 15.88
N LEU A 58 8.20 5.43 14.68
CA LEU A 58 8.93 5.66 13.42
C LEU A 58 8.77 7.08 12.85
N GLY A 59 8.09 8.00 13.55
CA GLY A 59 7.92 9.39 13.10
C GLY A 59 6.86 9.60 11.99
N TYR A 60 6.06 8.58 11.68
CA TYR A 60 4.93 8.69 10.74
C TYR A 60 3.66 9.28 11.36
N GLY A 61 3.64 9.46 12.68
CA GLY A 61 2.51 9.95 13.43
C GLY A 61 1.39 8.91 13.60
N SER A 62 0.20 9.38 13.94
CA SER A 62 -1.00 8.54 13.99
C SER A 62 -1.41 8.16 12.57
N VAL A 63 -1.51 6.86 12.30
CA VAL A 63 -2.09 6.30 11.07
C VAL A 63 -3.55 5.89 11.35
N ALA A 64 -4.10 6.32 12.50
CA ALA A 64 -5.47 6.06 12.89
C ALA A 64 -6.45 6.53 11.81
N ASP A 65 -7.56 5.82 11.72
CA ASP A 65 -8.63 6.19 10.82
C ASP A 65 -9.49 7.29 11.44
N GLU A 66 -9.96 8.19 10.59
CA GLU A 66 -11.02 9.13 10.93
C GLU A 66 -12.31 8.57 10.33
N PRO A 67 -13.27 8.12 11.17
CA PRO A 67 -14.50 7.50 10.71
C PRO A 67 -15.39 8.51 9.98
N VAL A 68 -16.31 8.00 9.16
CA VAL A 68 -17.31 8.82 8.48
C VAL A 68 -18.42 9.14 9.48
N GLU A 69 -18.60 10.42 9.83
CA GLU A 69 -19.65 10.85 10.77
C GLU A 69 -21.06 10.83 10.15
N ALA A 70 -21.17 10.99 8.82
CA ALA A 70 -22.42 10.90 8.09
C ALA A 70 -22.22 10.20 6.73
N MET A 71 -22.88 9.06 6.56
CA MET A 71 -22.78 8.27 5.34
C MET A 71 -23.44 9.00 4.16
N PRO A 72 -22.75 9.11 3.03
CA PRO A 72 -23.31 9.79 1.88
C PRO A 72 -24.25 8.88 1.06
N SER A 73 -25.23 9.49 0.39
CA SER A 73 -26.28 8.80 -0.38
C SER A 73 -25.91 8.44 -1.82
N ARG A 74 -24.69 8.79 -2.28
CA ARG A 74 -24.19 8.48 -3.63
C ARG A 74 -22.77 7.95 -3.56
N SER A 75 -22.42 7.08 -4.50
CA SER A 75 -21.07 6.54 -4.64
C SER A 75 -20.63 6.55 -6.10
N ALA A 76 -19.31 6.64 -6.29
CA ALA A 76 -18.67 6.35 -7.56
C ALA A 76 -18.96 4.91 -7.99
N THR A 77 -19.05 4.65 -9.29
CA THR A 77 -19.35 3.30 -9.79
C THR A 77 -18.15 2.36 -9.63
N GLN A 78 -16.93 2.87 -9.80
CA GLN A 78 -15.72 2.07 -9.82
C GLN A 78 -14.55 2.75 -9.10
N VAL A 79 -13.86 1.99 -8.25
CA VAL A 79 -12.70 2.43 -7.47
C VAL A 79 -11.56 1.46 -7.69
N THR A 80 -10.39 1.95 -8.08
CA THR A 80 -9.19 1.11 -8.25
C THR A 80 -8.13 1.46 -7.20
N LEU A 81 -7.72 0.49 -6.41
CA LEU A 81 -6.62 0.58 -5.46
C LEU A 81 -5.36 -0.05 -6.06
N TYR A 82 -4.34 0.76 -6.31
CA TYR A 82 -3.01 0.30 -6.67
C TYR A 82 -2.17 0.09 -5.42
N THR A 83 -1.64 -1.13 -5.27
CA THR A 83 -0.87 -1.57 -4.11
C THR A 83 0.50 -2.08 -4.52
N ALA A 84 1.43 -2.14 -3.57
CA ALA A 84 2.68 -2.87 -3.77
C ALA A 84 3.00 -3.72 -2.54
N ASN A 85 3.74 -4.79 -2.73
CA ASN A 85 4.21 -5.67 -1.68
C ASN A 85 5.15 -4.93 -0.74
N VAL A 86 5.16 -5.34 0.53
CA VAL A 86 5.97 -4.73 1.61
C VAL A 86 5.55 -3.28 1.95
N CYS A 87 4.52 -2.73 1.32
CA CYS A 87 3.91 -1.45 1.67
C CYS A 87 3.04 -1.58 2.94
N PRO A 88 3.40 -0.95 4.07
CA PRO A 88 2.61 -1.07 5.29
C PRO A 88 1.31 -0.25 5.29
N PHE A 89 1.22 0.79 4.45
CA PHE A 89 0.02 1.62 4.33
C PHE A 89 -1.05 1.01 3.42
N CYS A 90 -0.66 0.14 2.50
CA CYS A 90 -1.56 -0.41 1.49
C CYS A 90 -2.68 -1.29 2.10
N PRO A 91 -2.41 -2.16 3.10
CA PRO A 91 -3.46 -2.88 3.82
C PRO A 91 -4.45 -1.96 4.56
N LEU A 92 -3.99 -0.81 5.08
CA LEU A 92 -4.84 0.12 5.82
C LEU A 92 -5.87 0.79 4.90
N VAL A 93 -5.42 1.29 3.75
CA VAL A 93 -6.31 1.91 2.76
C VAL A 93 -7.26 0.87 2.15
N ARG A 94 -6.78 -0.35 1.90
CA ARG A 94 -7.63 -1.48 1.47
C ARG A 94 -8.76 -1.75 2.45
N GLU A 95 -8.45 -1.87 3.73
CA GLU A 95 -9.44 -2.17 4.77
C GLU A 95 -10.51 -1.06 4.84
N ARG A 96 -10.10 0.20 4.79
CA ARG A 96 -11.01 1.35 4.74
C ARG A 96 -11.92 1.32 3.51
N LEU A 97 -11.36 1.08 2.34
CA LEU A 97 -12.13 0.95 1.09
C LEU A 97 -13.10 -0.22 1.14
N ARG A 98 -12.74 -1.36 1.74
CA ARG A 98 -13.65 -2.50 1.88
C ARG A 98 -14.83 -2.20 2.80
N ARG A 99 -14.60 -1.49 3.91
CA ARG A 99 -15.70 -1.03 4.78
C ARG A 99 -16.64 -0.08 4.05
N LEU A 100 -16.09 0.91 3.36
CA LEU A 100 -16.87 1.83 2.53
C LEU A 100 -17.60 1.12 1.39
N GLN A 101 -17.01 0.08 0.80
CA GLN A 101 -17.64 -0.73 -0.25
C GLN A 101 -18.90 -1.44 0.27
N GLN A 102 -18.84 -2.03 1.47
CA GLN A 102 -20.00 -2.70 2.08
C GLN A 102 -21.16 -1.72 2.32
N GLU A 103 -20.83 -0.47 2.59
CA GLU A 103 -21.77 0.61 2.89
C GLU A 103 -22.33 1.31 1.64
N LEU A 104 -21.49 1.53 0.63
CA LEU A 104 -21.78 2.39 -0.52
C LEU A 104 -21.96 1.63 -1.85
N GLY A 105 -21.67 0.33 -1.88
CA GLY A 105 -21.96 -0.56 -3.00
C GLY A 105 -21.15 -0.33 -4.29
N PHE A 106 -20.00 0.36 -4.22
CA PHE A 106 -19.13 0.56 -5.39
C PHE A 106 -18.29 -0.69 -5.71
N GLU A 107 -17.82 -0.79 -6.96
CA GLU A 107 -16.90 -1.87 -7.35
C GLU A 107 -15.46 -1.51 -6.97
N LEU A 108 -14.82 -2.33 -6.14
CA LEU A 108 -13.41 -2.17 -5.73
C LEU A 108 -12.51 -3.11 -6.52
N HIS A 109 -11.64 -2.54 -7.36
CA HIS A 109 -10.59 -3.26 -8.08
C HIS A 109 -9.25 -3.08 -7.38
N GLU A 110 -8.54 -4.17 -7.11
CA GLU A 110 -7.19 -4.12 -6.55
C GLU A 110 -6.14 -4.51 -7.58
N VAL A 111 -5.11 -3.68 -7.75
CA VAL A 111 -4.02 -3.92 -8.70
C VAL A 111 -2.67 -3.89 -7.97
N ASP A 112 -1.99 -5.03 -7.90
CA ASP A 112 -0.59 -5.08 -7.45
C ASP A 112 0.34 -4.59 -8.58
N VAL A 113 1.09 -3.53 -8.29
CA VAL A 113 2.03 -2.89 -9.20
C VAL A 113 3.50 -3.19 -8.90
N THR A 114 3.80 -4.04 -7.91
CA THR A 114 5.17 -4.38 -7.46
C THR A 114 6.08 -4.77 -8.63
N PHE A 115 5.62 -5.68 -9.48
CA PHE A 115 6.37 -6.20 -10.62
C PHE A 115 5.83 -5.70 -11.96
N ARG A 116 5.17 -4.52 -11.97
CA ARG A 116 4.58 -3.91 -13.18
C ARG A 116 5.15 -2.52 -13.45
N PRO A 117 6.47 -2.37 -13.69
CA PRO A 117 7.10 -1.06 -13.88
C PRO A 117 6.55 -0.30 -15.09
N GLY A 118 6.10 -1.02 -16.14
CA GLY A 118 5.44 -0.40 -17.29
C GLY A 118 4.13 0.30 -16.91
N LEU A 119 3.32 -0.30 -16.04
CA LEU A 119 2.07 0.28 -15.55
C LEU A 119 2.32 1.47 -14.61
N VAL A 120 3.31 1.36 -13.72
CA VAL A 120 3.75 2.46 -12.85
C VAL A 120 4.18 3.67 -13.70
N ARG A 121 4.96 3.41 -14.76
CA ARG A 121 5.43 4.46 -15.67
C ARG A 121 4.31 5.07 -16.51
N SER A 122 3.43 4.25 -17.09
CA SER A 122 2.35 4.74 -17.96
C SER A 122 1.31 5.56 -17.19
N LYS A 123 0.98 5.15 -15.96
CA LYS A 123 0.09 5.90 -15.07
C LYS A 123 0.78 7.04 -14.32
N GLY A 124 2.10 7.16 -14.43
CA GLY A 124 2.88 8.22 -13.77
C GLY A 124 2.98 8.09 -12.25
N PHE A 125 2.79 6.89 -11.70
CA PHE A 125 2.81 6.69 -10.25
C PHE A 125 4.22 6.85 -9.68
N ARG A 126 4.34 7.61 -8.59
CA ARG A 126 5.61 7.83 -7.87
C ARG A 126 5.65 7.16 -6.50
N ALA A 127 4.50 6.78 -5.96
CA ALA A 127 4.37 6.12 -4.67
C ALA A 127 3.05 5.33 -4.59
N VAL A 128 2.96 4.43 -3.63
CA VAL A 128 1.74 3.69 -3.23
C VAL A 128 1.41 3.93 -1.76
N PRO A 129 0.17 3.66 -1.31
CA PRO A 129 -1.01 3.28 -2.11
C PRO A 129 -1.50 4.42 -3.01
N VAL A 130 -2.16 4.09 -4.11
CA VAL A 130 -2.88 5.05 -4.96
C VAL A 130 -4.32 4.58 -5.12
N VAL A 131 -5.28 5.46 -4.85
CA VAL A 131 -6.70 5.23 -5.09
C VAL A 131 -7.12 6.04 -6.30
N GLU A 132 -7.66 5.40 -7.32
CA GLU A 132 -8.22 6.02 -8.52
C GLU A 132 -9.75 5.89 -8.45
N ILE A 133 -10.46 7.02 -8.49
CA ILE A 133 -11.92 7.13 -8.43
C ILE A 133 -12.33 8.03 -9.60
N ASP A 134 -13.10 7.51 -10.56
CA ASP A 134 -13.57 8.25 -11.74
C ASP A 134 -12.45 9.06 -12.44
N GLY A 135 -11.26 8.45 -12.58
CA GLY A 135 -10.08 9.07 -13.19
C GLY A 135 -9.28 10.04 -12.30
N ARG A 136 -9.76 10.36 -11.09
CA ARG A 136 -9.04 11.16 -10.09
C ARG A 136 -8.18 10.27 -9.21
N GLN A 137 -6.91 10.64 -9.04
CA GLN A 137 -5.95 9.84 -8.27
C GLN A 137 -5.60 10.51 -6.93
N VAL A 138 -5.60 9.72 -5.86
CA VAL A 138 -5.16 10.15 -4.53
C VAL A 138 -4.08 9.21 -4.02
N VAL A 139 -2.97 9.78 -3.55
CA VAL A 139 -1.75 9.03 -3.20
C VAL A 139 -1.50 9.10 -1.69
N GLY A 140 -1.21 7.95 -1.09
CA GLY A 140 -0.81 7.80 0.31
C GLY A 140 -1.90 7.26 1.22
N ASN A 141 -1.65 7.26 2.52
CA ASN A 141 -2.60 6.84 3.54
C ASN A 141 -3.79 7.82 3.63
N VAL A 142 -4.92 7.45 3.01
CA VAL A 142 -6.15 8.25 3.03
C VAL A 142 -7.11 7.72 4.10
N THR A 143 -7.70 8.61 4.90
CA THR A 143 -8.71 8.29 5.92
C THR A 143 -10.06 7.96 5.29
N SER A 144 -10.91 7.24 6.01
CA SER A 144 -12.27 6.89 5.56
C SER A 144 -13.11 8.13 5.28
N ALA A 145 -13.07 9.15 6.13
CA ALA A 145 -13.74 10.44 5.90
C ALA A 145 -13.35 11.09 4.55
N ARG A 146 -12.06 11.12 4.23
CA ARG A 146 -11.57 11.70 2.98
C ARG A 146 -11.90 10.83 1.76
N LEU A 147 -11.87 9.51 1.91
CA LEU A 147 -12.33 8.59 0.85
C LEU A 147 -13.82 8.77 0.56
N ALA A 148 -14.66 8.87 1.59
CA ALA A 148 -16.08 9.12 1.44
C ALA A 148 -16.36 10.46 0.73
N ALA A 149 -15.61 11.52 1.07
CA ALA A 149 -15.72 12.81 0.39
C ALA A 149 -15.35 12.73 -1.10
N LEU A 150 -14.40 11.88 -1.47
CA LEU A 150 -13.98 11.69 -2.87
C LEU A 150 -14.99 10.86 -3.67
N LEU A 151 -15.57 9.83 -3.05
CA LEU A 151 -16.57 8.94 -3.67
C LEU A 151 -17.90 9.66 -3.97
N THR A 152 -18.11 10.83 -3.38
CA THR A 152 -19.35 11.59 -3.45
C THR A 152 -19.22 12.90 -4.23
N ALA A 153 -17.99 13.35 -4.44
CA ALA A 153 -17.70 14.53 -5.22
C ALA A 153 -18.14 14.30 -6.67
N ARG A 154 -19.01 15.17 -7.19
CA ARG A 154 -19.49 15.10 -8.57
C ARG A 154 -18.30 15.25 -9.55
N PRO A 155 -18.20 14.43 -10.62
CA PRO A 155 -17.29 14.72 -11.71
C PRO A 155 -17.77 16.02 -12.38
N THR A 156 -16.90 17.02 -12.39
CA THR A 156 -17.08 18.30 -13.11
C THR A 156 -16.80 18.10 -14.59
#